data_AF-M8BV43-F1
#
_entry.id   AF-M8BV43-F1
#
_cell.length_a   1.000
_cell.length_b   1.000
_cell.length_c   1.000
_cell.angle_alpha   90.00
_cell.angle_beta   90.00
_cell.angle_gamma   90.00
#
_symmetry.space_group_name_H-M   'P 1'
#
loop_
_entity.id
_entity.type
_entity.pdbx_description
1 polymer ?
#
loop_
_entity_poly.entity_id
_entity_poly.type
_entity_poly.pdbx_seq_one_letter_code
_entity_poly.pdbx_strand_id
1 'polypeptide(L)'
;MSMDGKTPDLLPLSAAKKKVLDDVHVALACVYALHNALAIVFSTAVGYIAVDYFDVSCSQLSSILPCVELTDAESAWLAALSIGILCCAPTQAAAAALALLLPCRRRRARRALAYLALAVTFLFHCMYAGAVWIFLAADPGYIFGKIFFTVVICLILVCDLTCLSDLLRGDGWGKQ
;
A
#
# COMPACT_ATOMS: atom_id res chain seq x y z
N MET A 1 -24.98 22.10 -53.33
CA MET A 1 -24.31 20.84 -52.99
C MET A 1 -23.36 21.14 -51.85
N SER A 2 -23.46 20.34 -50.78
CA SER A 2 -22.90 20.52 -49.44
C SER A 2 -21.36 20.45 -49.40
N MET A 3 -20.73 21.18 -48.47
CA MET A 3 -20.00 20.57 -47.34
C MET A 3 -19.39 21.66 -46.44
N ASP A 4 -20.15 22.05 -45.41
CA ASP A 4 -19.64 22.85 -44.29
C ASP A 4 -19.01 21.86 -43.28
N GLY A 5 -17.71 21.62 -43.45
CA GLY A 5 -16.91 20.73 -42.62
C GLY A 5 -16.64 21.34 -41.26
N LYS A 6 -17.64 21.34 -40.38
CA LYS A 6 -17.47 21.72 -38.97
C LYS A 6 -16.66 20.62 -38.27
N THR A 7 -15.35 20.83 -38.14
CA THR A 7 -14.48 19.99 -37.32
C THR A 7 -15.10 19.90 -35.92
N PRO A 8 -15.45 18.70 -35.42
CA PRO A 8 -15.99 18.57 -34.08
C PRO A 8 -14.93 19.03 -33.08
N ASP A 9 -15.35 19.84 -32.11
CA ASP A 9 -14.51 20.36 -31.02
C ASP A 9 -13.78 19.22 -30.28
N LEU A 10 -12.52 18.97 -30.63
CA LEU A 10 -11.67 17.93 -30.04
C LEU A 10 -11.20 18.27 -28.61
N LEU A 11 -11.23 19.57 -28.25
CA LEU A 11 -10.84 20.10 -26.95
C LEU A 11 -11.68 19.57 -25.76
N PRO A 12 -13.03 19.64 -25.77
CA PRO A 12 -13.87 19.12 -24.70
C PRO A 12 -13.74 17.60 -24.52
N LEU A 13 -13.52 16.86 -25.61
CA LEU A 13 -13.30 15.41 -25.57
C LEU A 13 -12.00 15.07 -24.83
N SER A 14 -10.93 15.83 -25.08
CA SER A 14 -9.63 15.64 -24.42
C SER A 14 -9.68 15.91 -22.91
N ALA A 15 -10.41 16.95 -22.50
CA ALA A 15 -10.59 17.31 -21.09
C ALA A 15 -11.48 16.31 -20.34
N ALA A 16 -12.53 15.81 -21.00
CA ALA A 16 -13.38 14.75 -20.45
C ALA A 16 -12.58 13.45 -20.27
N LYS A 17 -11.77 13.05 -21.26
CA LYS A 17 -10.89 11.88 -21.16
C LYS A 17 -9.88 12.01 -20.03
N LYS A 18 -9.25 13.18 -19.86
CA LYS A 18 -8.32 13.44 -18.75
C LYS A 18 -9.02 13.31 -17.39
N LYS A 19 -10.25 13.83 -17.26
CA LYS A 19 -11.05 13.72 -16.03
C LYS A 19 -11.35 12.26 -15.65
N VAL A 20 -11.78 11.47 -16.63
CA VAL A 20 -12.09 10.04 -16.39
C VAL A 20 -10.82 9.30 -15.96
N LEU A 21 -9.69 9.57 -16.61
CA LEU A 21 -8.41 8.94 -16.27
C LEU A 21 -7.93 9.32 -14.86
N ASP A 22 -8.04 10.59 -14.47
CA ASP A 22 -7.73 11.07 -13.10
C ASP A 22 -8.59 10.37 -12.05
N ASP A 23 -9.90 10.26 -12.29
CA ASP A 23 -10.81 9.55 -11.37
C ASP A 23 -10.47 8.06 -11.25
N VAL A 24 -10.01 7.42 -12.34
CA VAL A 24 -9.55 6.01 -12.34
C VAL A 24 -8.26 5.85 -11.54
N HIS A 25 -7.26 6.71 -11.73
CA HIS A 25 -6.00 6.63 -11.00
C HIS A 25 -6.19 6.86 -9.50
N VAL A 26 -7.03 7.83 -9.12
CA VAL A 26 -7.42 8.06 -7.71
C VAL A 26 -8.09 6.81 -7.13
N ALA A 27 -9.03 6.20 -7.86
CA ALA A 27 -9.70 4.99 -7.40
C ALA A 27 -8.72 3.82 -7.23
N LEU A 28 -7.81 3.61 -8.18
CA LEU A 28 -6.81 2.53 -8.13
C LEU A 28 -5.91 2.65 -6.89
N ALA A 29 -5.37 3.85 -6.63
CA ALA A 29 -4.54 4.10 -5.45
C ALA A 29 -5.32 3.88 -4.15
N CYS A 30 -6.59 4.27 -4.10
CA CYS A 30 -7.44 4.08 -2.92
C CYS A 30 -7.78 2.59 -2.70
N VAL A 31 -8.10 1.85 -3.76
CA VAL A 31 -8.35 0.40 -3.69
C VAL A 31 -7.09 -0.33 -3.22
N TYR A 32 -5.92 0.05 -3.74
CA TYR A 32 -4.64 -0.49 -3.30
C TYR A 32 -4.37 -0.23 -1.81
N ALA A 33 -4.57 1.00 -1.34
CA ALA A 33 -4.42 1.34 0.08
C ALA A 33 -5.42 0.58 0.98
N LEU A 34 -6.66 0.41 0.53
CA LEU A 34 -7.69 -0.35 1.27
C LEU A 34 -7.35 -1.84 1.31
N HIS A 35 -6.85 -2.41 0.22
CA HIS A 35 -6.38 -3.79 0.18
C HIS A 35 -5.26 -4.03 1.19
N ASN A 36 -4.27 -3.13 1.26
CA ASN A 36 -3.20 -3.21 2.25
C ASN A 36 -3.72 -3.08 3.69
N ALA A 37 -4.70 -2.20 3.95
CA ALA A 37 -5.31 -2.11 5.28
C ALA A 37 -5.98 -3.41 5.70
N LEU A 38 -6.71 -4.05 4.80
CA LEU A 38 -7.34 -5.35 5.06
C LEU A 38 -6.31 -6.45 5.26
N ALA A 39 -5.23 -6.45 4.48
CA ALA A 39 -4.14 -7.41 4.62
C ALA A 39 -3.47 -7.31 6.01
N ILE A 40 -3.28 -6.10 6.55
CA ILE A 40 -2.77 -5.90 7.91
C ILE A 40 -3.72 -6.53 8.93
N VAL A 41 -5.01 -6.17 8.90
CA VAL A 41 -6.01 -6.68 9.86
C VAL A 41 -6.09 -8.20 9.81
N PHE A 42 -6.11 -8.78 8.62
CA PHE A 42 -6.14 -10.23 8.43
C PHE A 42 -4.88 -10.89 8.99
N SER A 43 -3.70 -10.36 8.68
CA SER A 43 -2.42 -10.91 9.15
C SER A 43 -2.31 -10.86 10.67
N THR A 44 -2.71 -9.74 11.29
CA THR A 44 -2.74 -9.59 12.75
C THR A 44 -3.74 -10.56 13.38
N ALA A 45 -4.93 -10.69 12.82
CA ALA A 45 -5.95 -11.60 13.34
C ALA A 45 -5.49 -13.06 13.27
N VAL A 46 -4.87 -13.47 12.15
CA VAL A 46 -4.29 -14.81 12.01
C VAL A 46 -3.16 -15.03 13.01
N GLY A 47 -2.25 -14.06 13.16
CA GLY A 47 -1.16 -14.14 14.14
C GLY A 47 -1.68 -14.29 15.58
N TYR A 48 -2.68 -13.48 15.95
CA TYR A 48 -3.32 -13.56 17.26
C TYR A 48 -3.97 -14.94 17.50
N ILE A 49 -4.73 -15.45 16.54
CA ILE A 49 -5.36 -16.77 16.65
C ILE A 49 -4.32 -17.89 16.72
N ALA A 50 -3.26 -17.83 15.91
CA ALA A 50 -2.22 -18.86 15.91
C ALA A 50 -1.47 -18.93 17.26
N VAL A 51 -1.19 -17.78 17.87
CA VAL A 51 -0.50 -17.70 19.17
C VAL A 51 -1.44 -18.09 20.31
N ASP A 52 -2.63 -17.47 20.40
CA ASP A 52 -3.48 -17.62 21.59
C ASP A 52 -4.37 -18.87 21.56
N TYR A 53 -4.84 -19.33 20.38
CA TYR A 53 -5.80 -20.44 20.30
C TYR A 53 -5.16 -21.79 19.97
N PHE A 54 -4.10 -21.78 19.17
CA PHE A 54 -3.49 -23.01 18.69
C PHE A 54 -2.18 -23.36 19.42
N ASP A 55 -1.70 -22.48 20.30
CA ASP A 55 -0.46 -22.64 21.07
C ASP A 55 0.67 -23.15 20.15
N VAL A 56 0.74 -22.57 18.95
CA VAL A 56 1.61 -23.05 17.88
C VAL A 56 3.04 -22.79 18.34
N SER A 57 3.63 -23.82 18.93
CA SER A 57 5.03 -23.76 19.36
C SER A 57 5.89 -23.34 18.18
N CYS A 58 6.92 -22.58 18.46
CA CYS A 58 7.82 -22.05 17.46
C CYS A 58 8.30 -23.14 16.45
N SER A 59 8.47 -24.37 16.93
CA SER A 59 8.82 -25.55 16.12
C SER A 59 7.92 -25.79 14.89
N GLN A 60 6.62 -25.51 14.97
CA GLN A 60 5.66 -25.73 13.89
C GLN A 60 5.64 -24.59 12.84
N LEU A 61 6.03 -23.37 13.24
CA LEU A 61 6.11 -22.21 12.34
C LEU A 61 7.46 -22.08 11.63
N SER A 62 8.45 -22.91 11.99
CA SER A 62 9.83 -22.88 11.51
C SER A 62 10.00 -22.87 9.97
N SER A 63 9.02 -23.40 9.23
CA SER A 63 9.02 -23.39 7.76
C SER A 63 8.65 -22.04 7.14
N ILE A 64 7.97 -21.16 7.89
CA ILE A 64 7.48 -19.85 7.46
C ILE A 64 8.28 -18.74 8.14
N LEU A 65 8.49 -18.86 9.46
CA LEU A 65 9.24 -17.91 10.27
C LEU A 65 10.23 -18.68 11.16
N PRO A 66 11.54 -18.38 11.11
CA PRO A 66 12.54 -19.09 11.89
C PRO A 66 12.30 -18.81 13.38
N CYS A 67 12.60 -19.82 14.20
CA CYS A 67 12.65 -19.64 15.64
C CYS A 67 13.91 -18.91 16.02
N VAL A 68 13.75 -17.63 16.30
CA VAL A 68 14.88 -16.78 16.63
C VAL A 68 14.66 -16.12 17.98
N GLU A 69 15.66 -16.26 18.84
CA GLU A 69 15.74 -15.49 20.07
C GLU A 69 16.18 -14.07 19.71
N LEU A 70 15.25 -13.12 19.89
CA LEU A 70 15.51 -11.70 19.72
C LEU A 70 16.11 -11.13 21.00
N THR A 71 17.01 -10.17 20.86
CA THR A 71 17.48 -9.38 22.00
C THR A 71 16.35 -8.49 22.55
N ASP A 72 16.47 -8.04 23.81
CA ASP A 72 15.52 -7.10 24.42
C ASP A 72 15.35 -5.82 23.59
N ALA A 73 16.44 -5.35 22.97
CA ALA A 73 16.40 -4.18 22.10
C ALA A 73 15.61 -4.46 20.81
N GLU A 74 15.87 -5.58 20.13
CA GLU A 74 15.19 -5.95 18.89
C GLU A 74 13.71 -6.23 19.10
N SER A 75 13.35 -6.89 20.21
CA SER A 75 11.95 -7.13 20.58
C SER A 75 11.20 -5.82 20.84
N ALA A 76 11.82 -4.84 21.53
CA ALA A 76 11.23 -3.52 21.72
C ALA A 76 11.03 -2.76 20.40
N TRP A 77 12.00 -2.83 19.48
CA TRP A 77 11.87 -2.24 18.14
C TRP A 77 10.76 -2.90 17.33
N LEU A 78 10.66 -4.24 17.34
CA LEU A 78 9.58 -4.97 16.69
C LEU A 78 8.22 -4.62 17.25
N ALA A 79 8.09 -4.46 18.57
CA ALA A 79 6.85 -4.02 19.20
C ALA A 79 6.46 -2.61 18.73
N ALA A 80 7.41 -1.66 18.69
CA ALA A 80 7.16 -0.31 18.21
C ALA A 80 6.74 -0.29 16.73
N LEU A 81 7.41 -1.06 15.87
CA LEU A 81 7.05 -1.20 14.45
C LEU A 81 5.65 -1.82 14.30
N SER A 82 5.33 -2.84 15.09
CA SER A 82 4.02 -3.51 15.07
C SER A 82 2.89 -2.54 15.44
N ILE A 83 3.08 -1.72 16.48
CA ILE A 83 2.13 -0.66 16.86
C ILE A 83 1.97 0.33 15.70
N GLY A 84 3.06 0.79 15.10
CA GLY A 84 3.03 1.68 13.95
C GLY A 84 2.26 1.11 12.76
N ILE A 85 2.48 -0.17 12.42
CA ILE A 85 1.77 -0.89 11.35
C ILE A 85 0.26 -0.94 11.65
N LEU A 86 -0.12 -1.26 12.89
CA LEU A 86 -1.53 -1.29 13.31
C LEU A 86 -2.20 0.08 13.21
N CYS A 87 -1.47 1.16 13.49
CA CYS A 87 -1.98 2.53 13.33
C CYS A 87 -2.13 2.94 11.85
N CYS A 88 -1.32 2.38 10.94
CA CYS A 88 -1.42 2.69 9.51
C CYS A 88 -2.71 2.15 8.87
N ALA A 89 -3.18 0.96 9.28
CA ALA A 89 -4.37 0.33 8.72
C ALA A 89 -5.64 1.23 8.78
N PRO A 90 -6.09 1.74 9.94
CA PRO A 90 -7.27 2.61 9.99
C PRO A 90 -7.01 3.94 9.26
N THR A 91 -5.80 4.46 9.30
CA THR A 91 -5.44 5.76 8.72
C THR A 91 -5.53 5.72 7.18
N GLN A 92 -4.89 4.71 6.55
CA GLN A 92 -4.95 4.56 5.09
C GLN A 92 -6.35 4.17 4.62
N ALA A 93 -7.07 3.31 5.36
CA ALA A 93 -8.45 2.93 5.03
C ALA A 93 -9.40 4.14 5.09
N ALA A 94 -9.30 4.97 6.13
CA ALA A 94 -10.11 6.18 6.26
C ALA A 94 -9.81 7.17 5.13
N ALA A 95 -8.54 7.43 4.84
CA ALA A 95 -8.15 8.33 3.75
C ALA A 95 -8.66 7.83 2.38
N ALA A 96 -8.50 6.53 2.09
CA ALA A 96 -8.98 5.90 0.87
C ALA A 96 -10.52 5.94 0.76
N ALA A 97 -11.23 5.57 1.82
CA ALA A 97 -12.69 5.59 1.86
C ALA A 97 -13.23 7.01 1.64
N LEU A 98 -12.64 8.00 2.31
CA LEU A 98 -13.03 9.41 2.13
C LEU A 98 -12.78 9.87 0.68
N ALA A 99 -11.64 9.52 0.08
CA ALA A 99 -11.31 9.86 -1.30
C ALA A 99 -12.30 9.25 -2.32
N LEU A 100 -12.76 8.03 -2.06
CA LEU A 100 -13.74 7.32 -2.90
C LEU A 100 -15.17 7.87 -2.74
N LEU A 101 -15.57 8.22 -1.51
CA LEU A 101 -16.93 8.71 -1.20
C LEU A 101 -17.14 10.19 -1.52
N LEU A 102 -16.06 10.99 -1.59
CA LEU A 102 -16.14 12.40 -1.93
C LEU A 102 -16.65 12.60 -3.36
N PRO A 103 -17.59 13.54 -3.60
CA PRO A 103 -18.11 13.77 -4.94
C PRO A 103 -17.05 14.32 -5.90
N CYS A 104 -17.12 13.96 -7.18
CA CYS A 104 -16.14 14.33 -8.22
C CYS A 104 -15.97 15.85 -8.43
N ARG A 105 -16.83 16.69 -7.85
CA ARG A 105 -16.64 18.14 -7.81
C ARG A 105 -15.47 18.57 -6.92
N ARG A 106 -15.09 17.75 -5.93
CA ARG A 106 -14.00 18.01 -4.97
C ARG A 106 -12.69 17.28 -5.36
N ARG A 107 -12.29 17.35 -6.63
CA ARG A 107 -11.14 16.56 -7.14
C ARG A 107 -9.85 16.79 -6.37
N ARG A 108 -9.52 18.04 -6.04
CA ARG A 108 -8.30 18.35 -5.27
C ARG A 108 -8.28 17.66 -3.90
N ALA A 109 -9.43 17.64 -3.21
CA ALA A 109 -9.54 16.97 -1.92
C ALA A 109 -9.45 15.46 -2.05
N ARG A 110 -10.14 14.86 -3.04
CA ARG A 110 -10.03 13.41 -3.35
C ARG A 110 -8.59 13.00 -3.61
N ARG A 111 -7.89 13.80 -4.41
CA ARG A 111 -6.50 13.59 -4.80
C ARG A 111 -5.54 13.73 -3.61
N ALA A 112 -5.71 14.76 -2.78
CA ALA A 112 -4.93 14.92 -1.55
C ALA A 112 -5.11 13.73 -0.59
N LEU A 113 -6.34 13.23 -0.46
CA LEU A 113 -6.63 12.04 0.34
C LEU A 113 -6.07 10.76 -0.26
N ALA A 114 -6.06 10.62 -1.59
CA ALA A 114 -5.43 9.49 -2.26
C ALA A 114 -3.90 9.49 -2.08
N TYR A 115 -3.26 10.67 -2.17
CA TYR A 115 -1.85 10.81 -1.82
C TYR A 115 -1.58 10.50 -0.35
N LEU A 116 -2.44 10.97 0.56
CA LEU A 116 -2.32 10.65 1.98
C LEU A 116 -2.45 9.15 2.23
N ALA A 117 -3.43 8.49 1.62
CA ALA A 117 -3.62 7.05 1.72
C ALA A 117 -2.36 6.30 1.23
N LEU A 118 -1.85 6.66 0.05
CA LEU A 118 -0.66 6.04 -0.51
C LEU A 118 0.61 6.33 0.32
N ALA A 119 0.76 7.54 0.87
CA ALA A 119 1.90 7.87 1.74
C ALA A 119 1.89 7.04 3.03
N VAL A 120 0.72 6.82 3.62
CA VAL A 120 0.57 5.94 4.79
C VAL A 120 0.82 4.48 4.41
N THR A 121 0.38 4.04 3.23
CA THR A 121 0.72 2.70 2.69
C THR A 121 2.23 2.52 2.52
N PHE A 122 2.93 3.51 1.98
CA PHE A 122 4.39 3.48 1.86
C PHE A 122 5.08 3.40 3.22
N LEU A 123 4.62 4.21 4.19
CA LEU A 123 5.14 4.17 5.56
C LEU A 123 4.94 2.79 6.19
N PHE A 124 3.76 2.19 6.00
CA PHE A 124 3.48 0.81 6.40
C PHE A 124 4.49 -0.17 5.81
N HIS A 125 4.74 -0.12 4.49
CA HIS A 125 5.69 -1.02 3.84
C HIS A 125 7.13 -0.83 4.35
N CYS A 126 7.55 0.41 4.64
CA CYS A 126 8.84 0.69 5.24
C CYS A 126 8.97 0.06 6.63
N MET A 127 7.94 0.19 7.48
CA MET A 127 7.93 -0.42 8.82
C MET A 127 7.91 -1.95 8.73
N TYR A 128 7.13 -2.51 7.80
CA TYR A 128 7.09 -3.94 7.54
C TYR A 128 8.46 -4.47 7.09
N ALA A 129 9.10 -3.81 6.12
CA ALA A 129 10.44 -4.16 5.69
C ALA A 129 11.42 -4.09 6.87
N GLY A 130 11.36 -3.04 7.70
CA GLY A 130 12.17 -2.93 8.91
C GLY A 130 11.99 -4.11 9.86
N ALA A 131 10.74 -4.52 10.11
CA ALA A 131 10.45 -5.66 10.98
C ALA A 131 11.03 -6.96 10.40
N VAL A 132 10.81 -7.21 9.11
CA VAL A 132 11.39 -8.35 8.39
C VAL A 132 12.91 -8.37 8.46
N TRP A 133 13.55 -7.21 8.29
CA TRP A 133 15.01 -7.10 8.35
C TRP A 133 15.56 -7.45 9.74
N ILE A 134 14.89 -7.04 10.82
CA ILE A 134 15.27 -7.44 12.19
C ILE A 134 15.22 -8.97 12.33
N PHE A 135 14.13 -9.60 11.87
CA PHE A 135 14.01 -11.06 11.90
C PHE A 135 15.09 -11.78 11.07
N LEU A 136 15.38 -11.30 9.86
CA LEU A 136 16.39 -11.91 8.98
C LEU A 136 17.83 -11.65 9.44
N ALA A 137 18.07 -10.59 10.21
CA ALA A 137 19.36 -10.33 10.84
C ALA A 137 19.63 -11.29 12.00
N ALA A 138 18.57 -11.64 12.74
CA ALA A 138 18.66 -12.53 13.89
C ALA A 138 18.86 -14.01 13.47
N ASP A 139 18.44 -14.43 12.27
CA ASP A 139 18.84 -15.71 11.65
C ASP A 139 19.46 -15.53 10.25
N PRO A 140 20.78 -15.34 10.17
CA PRO A 140 21.47 -15.19 8.90
C PRO A 140 21.40 -16.43 7.99
N GLY A 141 21.15 -17.61 8.56
CA GLY A 141 21.10 -18.89 7.84
C GLY A 141 19.79 -19.11 7.08
N TYR A 142 18.75 -18.30 7.33
CA TYR A 142 17.45 -18.43 6.70
C TYR A 142 17.41 -17.88 5.26
N ILE A 143 18.13 -18.55 4.35
CA ILE A 143 18.29 -18.13 2.95
C ILE A 143 16.95 -18.08 2.21
N PHE A 144 16.06 -19.06 2.45
CA PHE A 144 14.74 -19.09 1.80
C PHE A 144 13.91 -17.86 2.15
N GLY A 145 13.82 -17.50 3.43
CA GLY A 145 13.12 -16.29 3.87
C GLY A 145 13.73 -15.03 3.30
N LYS A 146 15.07 -14.91 3.28
CA LYS A 146 15.75 -13.76 2.68
C LYS A 146 15.33 -13.55 1.23
N ILE A 147 15.33 -14.62 0.42
CA ILE A 147 14.91 -14.54 -0.99
C ILE A 147 13.42 -14.18 -1.07
N PHE A 148 12.56 -14.91 -0.36
CA PHE A 148 11.11 -14.72 -0.40
C PHE A 148 10.71 -13.29 -0.01
N PHE A 149 11.14 -12.82 1.16
CA PHE A 149 10.79 -11.48 1.64
C PHE A 149 11.39 -10.37 0.78
N THR A 150 12.60 -10.54 0.25
CA THR A 150 13.18 -9.56 -0.68
C THR A 150 12.31 -9.42 -1.93
N VAL A 151 11.89 -10.54 -2.53
CA VAL A 151 11.00 -10.52 -3.70
C VAL A 151 9.68 -9.84 -3.36
N VAL A 152 9.07 -10.15 -2.21
CA VAL A 152 7.83 -9.51 -1.75
C VAL A 152 8.00 -8.00 -1.59
N ILE A 153 9.07 -7.55 -0.92
CA ILE A 153 9.37 -6.12 -0.72
C ILE A 153 9.58 -5.42 -2.07
N CYS A 154 10.27 -6.05 -3.02
CA CYS A 154 10.44 -5.50 -4.37
C CYS A 154 9.11 -5.36 -5.12
N LEU A 155 8.23 -6.36 -5.05
CA LEU A 155 6.90 -6.30 -5.68
C LEU A 155 6.03 -5.20 -5.06
N ILE A 156 6.08 -5.06 -3.74
CA ILE A 156 5.41 -4.00 -3.00
C ILE A 156 5.90 -2.63 -3.49
N LEU A 157 7.23 -2.43 -3.55
CA LEU A 157 7.83 -1.18 -4.03
C LEU A 157 7.38 -0.84 -5.45
N VAL A 158 7.33 -1.82 -6.35
CA VAL A 158 6.85 -1.61 -7.72
C VAL A 158 5.39 -1.17 -7.73
N CYS A 159 4.53 -1.78 -6.91
CA CYS A 159 3.13 -1.40 -6.78
C CYS A 159 2.98 0.05 -6.25
N ASP A 160 3.72 0.40 -5.20
CA ASP A 160 3.73 1.75 -4.62
C ASP A 160 4.11 2.81 -5.66
N LEU A 161 5.22 2.57 -6.37
CA LEU A 161 5.72 3.49 -7.40
C LEU A 161 4.78 3.59 -8.60
N THR A 162 4.10 2.51 -8.96
CA THR A 162 3.09 2.51 -10.04
C THR A 162 1.89 3.36 -9.63
N CYS A 163 1.35 3.15 -8.43
CA CYS A 163 0.23 3.95 -7.91
C CYS A 163 0.61 5.44 -7.80
N LEU A 164 1.82 5.74 -7.35
CA LEU A 164 2.33 7.11 -7.28
C LEU A 164 2.45 7.74 -8.67
N SER A 165 3.01 6.99 -9.63
CA SER A 165 3.16 7.44 -11.01
C SER A 165 1.82 7.72 -11.68
N ASP A 166 0.82 6.86 -11.46
CA ASP A 166 -0.54 7.05 -11.98
C ASP A 166 -1.21 8.28 -11.39
N LEU A 167 -1.08 8.48 -10.07
CA LEU A 167 -1.54 9.71 -9.43
C LEU A 167 -0.87 10.94 -10.07
N LEU A 168 0.47 10.97 -10.16
CA LEU A 168 1.22 12.09 -10.77
C LEU A 168 0.81 12.37 -12.22
N ARG A 169 0.60 11.33 -13.04
CA ARG A 169 0.11 11.47 -14.42
C ARG A 169 -1.27 12.11 -14.48
N GLY A 170 -2.13 11.84 -13.50
CA GLY A 170 -3.44 12.50 -13.36
C GLY A 170 -3.35 14.02 -13.16
N ASP A 171 -2.26 14.53 -12.57
CA ASP A 171 -2.06 15.99 -12.37
C ASP A 171 -1.78 16.69 -13.70
N GLY A 172 -1.27 15.94 -14.68
CA GLY A 172 -0.64 16.51 -15.87
C GLY A 172 0.86 16.78 -15.70
N TRP A 173 1.51 16.18 -14.70
CA TRP A 173 2.97 16.17 -14.61
C TRP A 173 3.52 15.28 -15.74
N GLY A 174 4.15 15.90 -16.74
CA GLY A 174 4.58 15.22 -17.99
C GLY A 174 4.19 15.94 -19.28
N LYS A 175 3.57 17.11 -19.19
CA LYS A 175 3.43 18.06 -20.30
C LYS A 175 4.14 19.37 -19.95
N GLN A 176 5.46 19.37 -20.10
CA GLN A 176 6.23 20.57 -20.42
C GLN A 176 6.76 20.39 -21.83
#